data_AF-A0A7V7CWP0-F1
#
_entry.id   AF-A0A7V7CWP0-F1
#
_cell.length_a   1.000
_cell.length_b   1.000
_cell.length_c   1.000
_cell.angle_alpha   90.00
_cell.angle_beta   90.00
_cell.angle_gamma   90.00
#
_symmetry.space_group_name_H-M   'P 1'
#
loop_
_entity.id
_entity.type
_entity.pdbx_description
1 polymer ?
#
loop_
_entity_poly.entity_id
_entity_poly.type
_entity_poly.pdbx_seq_one_letter_code
_entity_poly.pdbx_strand_id
1 'polypeptide(L)' 'MPDESRRKKSPTIVGPRHKVRFVTATSLFDGHDASVNIIRRLLQQSGAEVIHLGHNRSVEEIVTAAV' A
#
# COMPACT_ATOMS: atom_id res chain seq x y z
N MET A 1 -11.85 30.36 34.02
CA MET A 1 -11.37 29.10 33.39
C MET A 1 -12.17 28.85 32.12
N PRO A 2 -11.62 29.11 30.92
CA PRO A 2 -11.95 28.34 29.70
C PRO A 2 -10.64 27.70 29.18
N ASP A 3 -10.58 26.50 28.64
CA ASP A 3 -11.25 26.02 27.44
C ASP A 3 -11.07 24.49 27.41
N GLU A 4 -12.17 23.75 27.60
CA GLU A 4 -12.19 22.30 27.53
C GLU A 4 -12.48 21.89 26.09
N SER A 5 -11.62 21.02 25.56
CA SER A 5 -11.88 20.14 24.41
C SER A 5 -11.70 20.73 23.00
N ARG A 6 -10.44 21.01 22.64
CA ARG A 6 -9.98 20.90 21.25
C ARG A 6 -10.02 19.42 20.81
N ARG A 7 -11.20 18.91 20.50
CA ARG A 7 -11.45 17.53 20.05
C ARG A 7 -10.77 17.32 18.71
N LYS A 8 -9.51 16.84 18.73
CA LYS A 8 -8.77 16.43 17.54
C LYS A 8 -9.56 15.29 16.88
N LYS A 9 -10.16 15.54 15.71
CA LYS A 9 -10.70 14.47 14.86
C LYS A 9 -9.53 13.57 14.48
N SER A 10 -9.49 12.38 15.05
CA SER A 10 -8.61 11.30 14.61
C SER A 10 -8.90 11.03 13.14
N PRO A 11 -7.89 10.80 12.27
CA PRO A 11 -8.15 10.42 10.90
C PRO A 11 -8.87 9.07 10.93
N THR A 12 -10.14 9.06 10.52
CA THR A 12 -10.89 7.82 10.33
C THR A 12 -10.30 7.13 9.10
N ILE A 13 -9.59 6.03 9.30
CA ILE A 13 -9.10 5.21 8.18
C ILE A 13 -10.32 4.51 7.57
N VAL A 14 -10.77 5.03 6.43
CA VAL A 14 -11.88 4.45 5.66
C VAL A 14 -11.32 3.30 4.84
N GLY A 15 -11.67 2.06 5.20
CA GLY A 15 -11.31 0.88 4.42
C GLY A 15 -12.01 0.87 3.05
N PRO A 16 -11.46 0.16 2.06
CA PRO A 16 -12.01 0.13 0.71
C PRO A 16 -13.43 -0.47 0.68
N ARG A 17 -14.31 0.12 -0.15
CA ARG A 17 -15.70 -0.36 -0.35
C ARG A 17 -15.80 -1.73 -1.03
N HIS A 18 -14.74 -2.15 -1.73
CA HIS A 18 -14.64 -3.42 -2.43
C HIS A 18 -13.35 -4.13 -2.02
N LYS A 19 -13.24 -5.44 -2.28
CA LYS A 19 -12.00 -6.19 -2.06
C LYS A 19 -10.95 -5.74 -3.08
N VAL A 20 -10.14 -4.76 -2.69
CA VAL A 20 -9.05 -4.23 -3.53
C VAL A 20 -7.80 -5.05 -3.31
N ARG A 21 -7.25 -5.57 -4.41
CA ARG A 21 -6.00 -6.34 -4.43
C ARG A 21 -4.95 -5.55 -5.22
N PHE A 22 -3.78 -5.35 -4.66
CA PHE A 22 -2.65 -4.66 -5.30
C PHE A 22 -1.53 -5.66 -5.59
N VAL A 23 -1.00 -5.61 -6.80
CA VAL A 23 0.28 -6.24 -7.13
C VAL A 23 1.37 -5.17 -7.06
N THR A 24 2.43 -5.44 -6.31
CA THR A 24 3.58 -4.52 -6.15
C THR A 24 4.87 -5.21 -6.56
N ALA A 25 5.66 -4.56 -7.39
CA ALA A 25 6.99 -5.01 -7.81
C ALA A 25 7.90 -3.78 -7.93
N THR A 26 9.22 -3.95 -7.74
CA THR A 26 10.16 -2.90 -8.15
C THR A 26 10.52 -3.11 -9.61
N SER A 27 10.82 -1.99 -10.29
CA SER A 27 11.25 -2.00 -11.69
C SER A 27 12.53 -2.85 -11.87
N LEU A 28 12.73 -3.36 -13.08
CA LEU A 28 13.92 -4.12 -13.45
C LEU A 28 15.18 -3.26 -13.19
N PHE A 29 16.09 -3.76 -12.34
CA PHE A 29 17.30 -3.07 -11.85
C PHE A 29 17.08 -1.91 -10.86
N ASP A 30 15.89 -1.78 -10.28
CA ASP A 30 15.68 -0.85 -9.16
C ASP A 30 15.93 -1.56 -7.82
N GLY A 31 17.13 -1.35 -7.28
CA GLY A 31 17.55 -1.86 -5.97
C GLY A 31 16.91 -1.15 -4.76
N HIS A 32 16.01 -0.19 -4.99
CA HIS A 32 15.39 0.61 -3.93
C HIS A 32 14.02 0.04 -3.52
N ASP A 33 14.05 -1.09 -2.83
CA ASP A 33 12.85 -1.73 -2.27
C ASP A 33 12.28 -1.01 -1.03
N ALA A 34 12.99 -0.01 -0.50
CA ALA A 34 12.56 0.77 0.67
C ALA A 34 11.20 1.44 0.43
N SER A 35 11.01 2.06 -0.74
CA SER A 35 9.76 2.76 -1.09
C SER A 35 8.59 1.79 -1.23
N VAL A 36 8.78 0.66 -1.93
CA VAL A 36 7.71 -0.33 -2.11
C VAL A 36 7.34 -1.01 -0.79
N ASN A 37 8.32 -1.20 0.10
CA ASN A 37 8.09 -1.71 1.44
C ASN A 37 7.25 -0.77 2.32
N ILE A 38 7.43 0.54 2.20
CA ILE A 38 6.60 1.53 2.91
C ILE A 38 5.19 1.55 2.33
N ILE A 39 5.06 1.61 1.00
CA ILE A 39 3.76 1.69 0.31
C ILE A 39 2.91 0.46 0.58
N ARG A 40 3.47 -0.75 0.48
CA ARG A 40 2.70 -1.98 0.75
C ARG A 40 2.18 -2.04 2.19
N ARG A 41 2.94 -1.52 3.16
CA ARG A 41 2.51 -1.47 4.57
C ARG A 41 1.36 -0.49 4.76
N LEU A 42 1.41 0.67 4.12
CA LEU A 42 0.29 1.64 4.16
C LEU A 42 -0.98 1.08 3.51
N LEU A 43 -0.84 0.37 2.38
CA LEU A 43 -1.97 -0.29 1.70
C LEU A 43 -2.59 -1.39 2.58
N GLN A 44 -1.75 -2.23 3.19
CA GLN A 44 -2.20 -3.26 4.14
C GLN A 44 -2.89 -2.65 5.36
N GLN A 45 -2.34 -1.57 5.94
CA GLN A 45 -2.94 -0.84 7.06
C GLN A 45 -4.30 -0.22 6.69
N SER A 46 -4.49 0.12 5.41
CA SER A 46 -5.76 0.67 4.89
C SER A 46 -6.78 -0.43 4.55
N GLY A 47 -6.43 -1.71 4.72
CA GLY A 47 -7.34 -2.85 4.48
C GLY A 47 -7.31 -3.41 3.05
N ALA A 48 -6.29 -3.07 2.25
CA ALA A 48 -6.10 -3.66 0.93
C ALA A 48 -5.23 -4.93 0.99
N GLU A 49 -5.56 -5.93 0.17
CA GLU A 49 -4.73 -7.12 0.00
C GLU A 49 -3.55 -6.80 -0.92
N VAL A 50 -2.32 -7.09 -0.50
CA VAL A 50 -1.12 -6.76 -1.29
C VAL A 50 -0.32 -8.02 -1.61
N ILE A 51 -0.10 -8.26 -2.89
CA ILE A 51 0.75 -9.31 -3.47
C ILE A 51 2.06 -8.63 -3.89
N HIS A 52 3.16 -8.95 -3.21
CA HIS A 52 4.47 -8.35 -3.51
C HIS A 52 5.35 -9.36 -4.25
N LEU A 53 5.78 -9.02 -5.46
CA LEU A 53 6.56 -9.90 -6.35
C LEU A 53 8.08 -9.71 -6.21
N GLY A 54 8.52 -8.75 -5.40
CA GLY A 54 9.93 -8.43 -5.19
C GLY A 54 10.51 -7.50 -6.25
N HIS A 55 11.83 -7.58 -6.41
CA HIS A 55 12.61 -6.79 -7.36
C HIS A 55 13.01 -7.59 -8.59
N ASN A 56 13.38 -6.89 -9.67
CA ASN A 56 13.84 -7.49 -10.93
C ASN A 56 12.81 -8.35 -11.66
N ARG A 57 11.55 -7.92 -11.68
CA ARG A 57 10.50 -8.58 -12.46
C ARG A 57 10.29 -7.88 -13.79
N SER A 58 10.09 -8.67 -14.84
CA SER A 58 9.70 -8.15 -16.14
C SER A 58 8.23 -7.69 -16.12
N VAL A 59 7.86 -6.84 -17.08
CA VAL A 59 6.47 -6.39 -17.23
C VAL A 59 5.54 -7.59 -17.46
N GLU A 60 5.98 -8.59 -18.21
CA GLU A 60 5.22 -9.81 -18.50
C GLU A 60 4.92 -10.62 -17.24
N GLU A 61 5.89 -10.76 -16.32
CA GLU A 61 5.68 -11.43 -15.03
C GLU A 61 4.68 -10.68 -14.15
N ILE A 62 4.75 -9.33 -14.13
CA ILE A 62 3.83 -8.49 -13.35
C ILE A 62 2.40 -8.61 -13.88
N VAL A 63 2.22 -8.56 -15.20
CA VAL A 63 0.91 -8.71 -15.84
C VAL A 63 0.34 -10.08 -15.58
N THR A 64 1.14 -11.15 -15.73
CA THR A 64 0.71 -12.53 -15.46
C THR A 64 0.23 -12.71 -14.02
N ALA A 65 0.88 -12.06 -13.06
CA ALA A 65 0.46 -12.11 -11.66
C ALA A 65 -0.78 -11.26 -11.33
N ALA A 66 -1.14 -10.32 -12.21
CA ALA A 66 -2.26 -9.40 -12.02
C ALA A 66 -3.57 -9.88 -12.68
N VAL A 67 -3.47 -10.79 -13.65
CA VAL A 67 -4.61 -11.45 -14.34
C VAL A 67 -5.11 -12.63 -13.52
#